data_AF-A0A7C6K9K5-F1
#
_entry.id   AF-A0A7C6K9K5-F1
#
_cell.length_a   1.000
_cell.length_b   1.000
_cell.length_c   1.000
_cell.angle_alpha   90.00
_cell.angle_beta   90.00
_cell.angle_gamma   90.00
#
_symmetry.space_group_name_H-M   'P 1'
#
loop_
_entity.id
_entity.type
_entity.pdbx_description
1 polymer ?
#
loop_
_entity_poly.entity_id
_entity_poly.type
_entity_poly.pdbx_seq_one_letter_code
_entity_poly.pdbx_strand_id
1 'polypeptide(L)'
;MSLLDVLGTEVDDILDEVHLKFQISKLYQAINRILQDRERLIIEHRYGLVDGCRRTQREIAKMLGISRSYVSRIEKRAIDKLSKAMK
;
A
#
# COMPACT_ATOMS: atom_id res chain seq x y z
N MET A 1 -21.20 24.39 24.64
CA MET A 1 -20.88 23.94 23.28
C MET A 1 -21.20 25.09 22.34
N SER A 2 -20.18 25.61 21.67
CA SER A 2 -20.32 26.75 20.76
C SER A 2 -20.72 26.23 19.38
N LEU A 3 -21.46 27.03 18.61
CA LEU A 3 -21.83 26.75 17.22
C LEU A 3 -20.59 26.53 16.30
N LEU A 4 -19.40 26.97 16.75
CA LEU A 4 -18.11 26.70 16.08
C LEU A 4 -17.68 25.22 16.14
N ASP A 5 -18.12 24.46 17.15
CA ASP A 5 -17.71 23.04 17.30
C ASP A 5 -18.39 22.12 16.27
N VAL A 6 -19.47 22.57 15.62
CA VAL A 6 -20.27 21.78 14.66
C VAL A 6 -19.82 21.99 13.21
N LEU A 7 -19.20 23.14 12.89
CA LEU A 7 -18.75 23.46 11.52
C LEU A 7 -17.29 23.03 11.25
N GLY A 8 -16.47 22.90 12.30
CA GLY A 8 -15.09 22.43 12.16
C GLY A 8 -15.02 20.97 11.72
N THR A 9 -15.88 20.10 12.28
CA THR A 9 -15.85 18.65 12.03
C THR A 9 -16.11 18.31 10.56
N GLU A 10 -17.13 18.88 9.93
CA GLU A 10 -17.45 18.52 8.54
C GLU A 10 -16.40 18.99 7.54
N VAL A 11 -15.81 20.18 7.74
CA VAL A 11 -14.77 20.72 6.86
C VAL A 11 -13.46 19.97 7.06
N ASP A 12 -13.09 19.68 8.31
CA ASP A 12 -11.89 18.91 8.64
C ASP A 12 -12.01 17.47 8.10
N ASP A 13 -13.18 16.83 8.24
CA ASP A 13 -13.45 15.49 7.71
C ASP A 13 -13.34 15.44 6.17
N ILE A 14 -13.83 16.48 5.47
CA ILE A 14 -13.71 16.58 4.00
C ILE A 14 -12.23 16.74 3.59
N LEU A 15 -11.46 17.57 4.30
CA LEU A 15 -10.04 17.76 4.02
C LEU A 15 -9.25 16.46 4.22
N ASP A 16 -9.56 15.70 5.27
CA ASP A 16 -8.94 14.41 5.55
C ASP A 16 -9.27 13.36 4.48
N GLU A 17 -10.52 13.30 4.00
CA GLU A 17 -10.91 12.39 2.92
C GLU A 17 -10.16 12.70 1.61
N VAL A 18 -10.07 13.99 1.25
CA VAL A 18 -9.33 14.42 0.07
C VAL A 18 -7.84 14.10 0.21
N HIS A 19 -7.27 14.34 1.38
CA HIS A 19 -5.87 14.02 1.66
C HIS A 19 -5.59 12.51 1.54
N LEU A 20 -6.47 11.68 2.12
CA LEU A 20 -6.38 10.22 2.04
C LEU A 20 -6.46 9.72 0.58
N LYS A 21 -7.42 10.22 -0.21
CA LYS A 21 -7.53 9.89 -1.65
C LYS A 21 -6.26 10.24 -2.41
N PHE A 22 -5.66 11.39 -2.10
CA PHE A 22 -4.40 11.80 -2.72
C PHE A 22 -3.23 10.87 -2.35
N GLN A 23 -3.09 10.51 -1.07
CA GLN A 23 -2.07 9.56 -0.61
C GLN A 23 -2.22 8.19 -1.26
N ILE A 24 -3.46 7.68 -1.35
CA ILE A 24 -3.78 6.41 -2.01
C ILE A 24 -3.36 6.45 -3.48
N SER A 25 -3.72 7.52 -4.20
CA SER A 25 -3.33 7.69 -5.61
C SER A 25 -1.81 7.72 -5.78
N LYS A 26 -1.09 8.46 -4.92
CA LYS A 26 0.38 8.51 -4.92
C LYS A 26 1.00 7.12 -4.71
N LEU A 27 0.46 6.33 -3.77
CA LEU A 27 0.92 4.96 -3.51
C LEU A 27 0.74 4.06 -4.73
N TYR A 28 -0.45 4.04 -5.34
CA TYR A 28 -0.69 3.21 -6.53
C TYR A 28 0.17 3.64 -7.73
N GLN A 29 0.41 4.93 -7.90
CA GLN A 29 1.34 5.42 -8.92
C GLN A 29 2.78 4.95 -8.65
N ALA A 30 3.24 5.01 -7.40
CA ALA A 30 4.57 4.53 -7.03
C ALA A 30 4.72 3.02 -7.24
N ILE A 31 3.72 2.23 -6.85
CA ILE A 31 3.67 0.78 -7.10
C ILE A 31 3.83 0.48 -8.59
N ASN A 32 3.07 1.15 -9.44
CA ASN A 32 3.06 0.88 -10.89
C ASN A 32 4.30 1.38 -11.62
N ARG A 33 4.93 2.47 -11.17
CA ARG A 33 6.08 3.07 -11.86
C ARG A 33 7.43 2.55 -11.38
N ILE A 34 7.53 2.09 -10.13
CA ILE A 34 8.83 1.85 -9.47
C ILE A 34 9.10 0.37 -9.27
N LEU A 35 8.06 -0.41 -8.98
CA LEU A 35 8.21 -1.84 -8.74
C LEU A 35 8.28 -2.61 -10.05
N GLN A 36 9.17 -3.58 -10.11
CA GLN A 36 9.19 -4.57 -11.18
C GLN A 36 8.00 -5.52 -11.02
N ASP A 37 7.59 -6.21 -12.09
CA ASP A 37 6.40 -7.07 -12.08
C ASP A 37 6.38 -8.08 -10.91
N ARG A 38 7.54 -8.68 -10.60
CA ARG A 38 7.65 -9.62 -9.48
C ARG A 38 7.52 -8.96 -8.12
N GLU A 39 8.04 -7.75 -7.96
CA GLU A 39 7.89 -6.95 -6.73
C GLU A 39 6.45 -6.51 -6.55
N ARG A 40 5.83 -5.97 -7.60
CA ARG A 40 4.43 -5.55 -7.62
C ARG A 40 3.51 -6.70 -7.25
N LEU A 41 3.64 -7.85 -7.92
CA LEU A 41 2.83 -9.05 -7.65
C LEU A 41 2.91 -9.48 -6.17
N ILE A 42 4.12 -9.48 -5.58
CA ILE A 42 4.30 -9.86 -4.18
C ILE A 42 3.64 -8.83 -3.26
N ILE A 43 3.79 -7.53 -3.52
CA ILE A 43 3.17 -6.45 -2.73
C ILE A 43 1.64 -6.50 -2.83
N GLU A 44 1.10 -6.65 -4.04
CA GLU A 44 -0.34 -6.76 -4.29
C GLU A 44 -0.96 -7.91 -3.50
N HIS A 45 -0.37 -9.10 -3.56
CA HIS A 45 -0.86 -10.24 -2.79
C HIS A 45 -0.61 -10.10 -1.28
N ARG A 46 0.52 -9.52 -0.87
CA ARG A 46 0.85 -9.36 0.56
C ARG A 46 -0.16 -8.48 1.27
N TYR A 47 -0.57 -7.40 0.62
CA TYR A 47 -1.44 -6.38 1.21
C TYR A 47 -2.89 -6.44 0.70
N GLY A 48 -3.21 -7.35 -0.22
CA GLY A 48 -4.57 -7.55 -0.74
C GLY A 48 -5.02 -6.39 -1.63
N LEU A 49 -4.12 -5.83 -2.43
CA LEU A 49 -4.40 -4.62 -3.24
C LEU A 49 -5.25 -4.90 -4.49
N VAL A 50 -5.48 -6.17 -4.81
CA VAL A 50 -6.26 -6.60 -5.98
C VAL A 50 -7.60 -7.19 -5.56
N ASP A 51 -7.60 -8.14 -4.62
CA ASP A 51 -8.77 -8.91 -4.22
C ASP A 51 -9.19 -8.66 -2.75
N GLY A 52 -8.53 -7.74 -2.05
CA GLY A 52 -8.74 -7.51 -0.62
C GLY A 52 -8.15 -8.60 0.30
N CYS A 53 -7.65 -9.70 -0.26
CA CYS A 53 -7.17 -10.85 0.49
C CYS A 53 -5.65 -10.79 0.70
N ARG A 54 -5.26 -10.43 1.93
CA ARG A 54 -3.85 -10.45 2.36
C ARG A 54 -3.33 -11.87 2.43
N ARG A 55 -2.14 -12.11 1.89
CA ARG A 55 -1.46 -13.42 1.92
C ARG A 55 -0.15 -13.33 2.68
N THR A 56 0.20 -14.37 3.41
CA THR A 56 1.50 -14.54 4.07
C THR A 56 2.60 -14.78 3.05
N GLN A 57 3.85 -14.48 3.42
CA GLN A 57 5.01 -14.81 2.58
C GLN A 57 5.11 -16.31 2.27
N ARG A 58 4.62 -17.19 3.17
CA ARG A 58 4.58 -18.65 2.95
C ARG A 58 3.55 -19.03 1.89
N GLU A 59 2.36 -18.42 1.92
CA GLU A 59 1.32 -18.67 0.91
C GLU A 59 1.75 -18.16 -0.47
N ILE A 60 2.32 -16.95 -0.51
CA ILE A 60 2.88 -16.38 -1.74
C ILE A 60 4.02 -17.27 -2.27
N ALA A 61 4.91 -17.74 -1.39
CA ALA A 61 6.00 -18.65 -1.76
C ALA A 61 5.48 -19.95 -2.40
N LYS A 62 4.45 -20.56 -1.80
CA LYS A 62 3.78 -21.75 -2.36
C LYS A 62 3.17 -21.48 -3.73
N MET A 63 2.42 -20.37 -3.87
CA MET A 63 1.80 -19.95 -5.13
C MET A 63 2.83 -19.75 -6.24
N LEU A 64 3.98 -19.20 -5.89
CA LEU A 64 5.02 -18.82 -6.85
C LEU A 64 6.10 -19.89 -7.08
N GLY A 65 6.02 -21.04 -6.40
CA GLY A 65 7.00 -22.13 -6.51
C GLY A 65 8.41 -21.74 -6.05
N ILE A 66 8.55 -20.83 -5.09
CA ILE A 66 9.84 -20.33 -4.58
C ILE A 66 9.93 -20.42 -3.06
N SER A 67 11.11 -20.17 -2.48
CA SER A 67 11.27 -20.18 -1.03
C SER A 67 10.64 -18.95 -0.37
N ARG A 68 10.12 -19.11 0.85
CA ARG A 68 9.64 -18.01 1.69
C ARG A 68 10.70 -16.93 1.90
N SER A 69 11.95 -17.33 2.10
CA SER A 69 13.06 -16.40 2.28
C SER A 69 13.32 -15.57 1.02
N TYR A 70 13.07 -16.12 -0.17
CA TYR A 70 13.17 -15.34 -1.39
C TYR A 70 12.05 -14.31 -1.51
N VAL A 71 10.80 -14.69 -1.21
CA VAL A 71 9.67 -13.74 -1.13
C VAL A 71 9.98 -12.61 -0.14
N SER A 72 10.47 -12.94 1.05
CA SER A 72 10.84 -11.96 2.08
C SER A 72 11.87 -10.93 1.58
N ARG A 73 12.90 -11.38 0.85
CA ARG A 73 13.91 -10.47 0.27
C ARG A 73 13.30 -9.54 -0.78
N ILE A 74 12.41 -10.04 -1.63
CA ILE A 74 11.75 -9.24 -2.65
C ILE A 74 10.81 -8.21 -2.00
N GLU A 75 10.00 -8.63 -1.04
CA GLU A 75 9.10 -7.73 -0.29
C GLU A 75 9.89 -6.61 0.39
N LYS A 76 10.97 -6.94 1.11
CA LYS A 76 11.82 -5.93 1.75
C LYS A 76 12.35 -4.91 0.74
N ARG A 77 12.89 -5.37 -0.39
CA ARG A 77 13.42 -4.48 -1.43
C ARG A 77 12.33 -3.57 -2.02
N ALA A 78 11.14 -4.11 -2.25
CA ALA A 78 10.01 -3.36 -2.79
C ALA A 78 9.56 -2.26 -1.81
N ILE A 79 9.45 -2.58 -0.52
CA ILE A 79 9.13 -1.60 0.53
C ILE A 79 10.19 -0.51 0.61
N ASP A 80 11.48 -0.87 0.56
CA ASP A 80 12.57 0.10 0.59
C ASP A 80 12.52 1.06 -0.62
N LYS A 81 12.18 0.55 -1.81
CA LYS A 81 11.99 1.38 -3.02
C LYS A 81 10.82 2.35 -2.87
N LEU A 82 9.66 1.85 -2.42
CA LEU A 82 8.47 2.67 -2.22
C LEU A 82 8.70 3.75 -1.16
N SER A 83 9.32 3.38 -0.03
CA SER A 83 9.66 4.32 1.04
C SER A 83 10.55 5.47 0.54
N LYS A 84 11.57 5.17 -0.28
CA LYS A 84 12.45 6.21 -0.86
C LYS A 84 11.73 7.15 -1.81
N ALA A 85 10.73 6.66 -2.54
CA ALA A 85 10.00 7.46 -3.52
C ALA A 85 8.81 8.24 -2.95
N MET A 86 8.35 7.83 -1.76
CA MET A 86 7.22 8.47 -1.08
C MET A 86 7.65 9.46 0.01
N LYS A 87 8.92 9.44 0.43
CA LYS A 87 9.56 10.55 1.14
C LYS A 87 9.41 11.85 0.36
#